data_AF-A0A392QB54-F1
#
_entry.id   AF-A0A392QB54-F1
#
_cell.length_a   1.000
_cell.length_b   1.000
_cell.length_c   1.000
_cell.angle_alpha   90.00
_cell.angle_beta   90.00
_cell.angle_gamma   90.00
#
_symmetry.space_group_name_H-M   'P 1'
#
loop_
_entity.id
_entity.type
_entity.pdbx_description
1 polymer ?
#
loop_
_entity_poly.entity_id
_entity_poly.type
_entity_poly.pdbx_seq_one_letter_code
_entity_poly.pdbx_strand_id
1 'polypeptide(L)'
;KLPDTVFTKSSIISKDEPLQIALVDVGSKSIVNEGSFSSIKIEICALDGEFGSCGSEDWTETQFNDNILRERDGKEPLLVGNHKIITLENGVASVSKIMFTDNSRWLRGKKFRLGVKAMQNGEKIKEGRSQPFRVKDNRGESYQKHYPPHLNDDVWRLKKIAKDGIFHKRL
;
A
#
# COMPACT_ATOMS: atom_id res chain seq x y z
N LYS A 1 -10.36 -3.67 1.81
CA LYS A 1 -10.02 -3.14 0.46
C LYS A 1 -9.13 -1.93 0.65
N LEU A 2 -7.97 -1.89 0.01
CA LEU A 2 -7.07 -0.74 0.12
C LEU A 2 -7.69 0.53 -0.48
N PRO A 3 -7.39 1.72 0.08
CA PRO A 3 -7.80 2.98 -0.52
C PRO A 3 -7.07 3.22 -1.84
N ASP A 4 -7.75 3.88 -2.79
CA ASP A 4 -7.17 4.19 -4.11
C ASP A 4 -6.01 5.19 -4.04
N THR A 5 -5.93 5.96 -2.96
CA THR A 5 -4.89 6.94 -2.69
C THR A 5 -4.51 6.94 -1.21
N VAL A 6 -3.21 6.92 -0.94
CA VAL A 6 -2.63 7.15 0.39
C VAL A 6 -1.59 8.26 0.31
N PHE A 7 -1.20 8.82 1.45
CA PHE A 7 -0.12 9.81 1.54
C PHE A 7 1.17 9.19 2.07
N THR A 8 2.31 9.76 1.68
CA THR A 8 3.59 9.37 2.27
C THR A 8 3.59 9.64 3.77
N LYS A 9 4.35 8.86 4.52
CA LYS A 9 4.47 8.97 6.00
C LYS A 9 3.13 8.82 6.75
N SER A 10 2.10 8.31 6.09
CA SER A 10 0.81 7.97 6.67
C SER A 10 0.63 6.46 6.69
N SER A 11 0.04 5.94 7.76
CA SER A 11 -0.23 4.50 7.90
C SER A 11 -1.23 4.04 6.84
N ILE A 12 -0.92 2.94 6.17
CA ILE A 12 -1.84 2.33 5.22
C ILE A 12 -2.90 1.58 6.03
N ILE A 13 -4.15 2.03 5.91
CA ILE A 13 -5.32 1.46 6.59
C ILE A 13 -6.39 1.12 5.55
N SER A 14 -7.27 0.17 5.86
CA SER A 14 -8.41 -0.22 5.04
C SER A 14 -9.70 0.17 5.75
N LYS A 15 -10.41 1.20 5.30
CA LYS A 15 -11.68 1.66 5.90
C LYS A 15 -11.58 1.86 7.42
N ASP A 16 -10.54 2.58 7.86
CA ASP A 16 -10.26 2.86 9.28
C ASP A 16 -9.89 1.64 10.15
N GLU A 17 -9.71 0.48 9.52
CA GLU A 17 -9.22 -0.73 10.17
C GLU A 17 -7.77 -1.06 9.74
N PRO A 18 -7.01 -1.76 10.59
CA PRO A 18 -5.71 -2.32 10.21
C PRO A 18 -5.83 -3.23 8.99
N LEU A 19 -4.73 -3.34 8.22
CA LEU A 19 -4.70 -4.29 7.11
C LEU A 19 -4.63 -5.71 7.64
N GLN A 20 -5.41 -6.61 7.06
CA GLN A 20 -5.35 -8.03 7.37
C GLN A 20 -4.69 -8.79 6.22
N ILE A 21 -3.79 -9.70 6.58
CA ILE A 21 -3.20 -10.69 5.69
C ILE A 21 -3.67 -12.05 6.17
N ALA A 22 -4.15 -12.89 5.26
CA ALA A 22 -4.55 -14.26 5.57
C ALA A 22 -3.89 -15.23 4.60
N LEU A 23 -3.40 -16.35 5.11
CA LEU A 23 -3.01 -17.50 4.33
C LEU A 23 -4.25 -18.33 4.01
N VAL A 24 -4.51 -18.52 2.72
CA VAL A 24 -5.72 -19.20 2.24
C VAL A 24 -5.33 -20.42 1.42
N ASP A 25 -5.95 -21.56 1.73
CA ASP A 25 -5.78 -22.77 0.95
C ASP A 25 -6.50 -22.65 -0.41
N VAL A 26 -5.79 -23.00 -1.48
CA VAL A 26 -6.25 -22.75 -2.85
C VAL A 26 -7.49 -23.57 -3.20
N GLY A 27 -7.58 -24.81 -2.69
CA GLY A 27 -8.66 -25.75 -2.98
C GLY A 27 -9.93 -25.46 -2.17
N SER A 28 -9.80 -25.36 -0.85
CA SER A 28 -10.91 -25.13 0.08
C SER A 28 -11.34 -23.67 0.20
N LYS A 29 -10.51 -22.71 -0.23
CA LYS A 29 -10.71 -21.27 -0.03
C LYS A 29 -10.86 -20.86 1.45
N SER A 30 -10.40 -21.71 2.37
CA SER A 30 -10.46 -21.47 3.80
C SER A 30 -9.11 -20.97 4.34
N ILE A 31 -9.15 -20.28 5.48
CA ILE A 31 -7.94 -19.81 6.16
C ILE A 31 -7.21 -21.03 6.74
N VAL A 32 -5.90 -21.12 6.49
CA VAL A 32 -5.04 -22.17 7.04
C VAL A 32 -4.71 -21.81 8.50
N ASN A 33 -5.57 -22.24 9.42
CA ASN A 33 -5.45 -21.94 10.85
C ASN A 33 -4.60 -22.96 11.64
N GLU A 34 -4.36 -24.14 11.08
CA GLU A 34 -3.60 -25.22 11.72
C GLU A 34 -2.34 -25.61 10.93
N GLY A 35 -1.41 -26.28 11.61
CA GLY A 35 -0.16 -26.78 11.02
C GLY A 35 0.99 -25.76 11.02
N SER A 36 2.13 -26.15 10.43
CA SER A 36 3.34 -25.33 10.45
C SER A 36 3.22 -24.01 9.67
N PHE A 37 2.30 -23.95 8.70
CA PHE A 37 2.10 -22.76 7.87
C PHE A 37 1.24 -21.69 8.53
N SER A 38 0.42 -22.04 9.53
CA SER A 38 -0.44 -21.06 10.21
C SER A 38 0.35 -20.05 11.05
N SER A 39 1.62 -20.36 11.36
CA SER A 39 2.56 -19.49 12.08
C SER A 39 3.79 -19.11 11.26
N ILE A 40 3.65 -19.03 9.93
CA ILE A 40 4.77 -18.68 9.06
C ILE A 40 5.13 -17.20 9.14
N LYS A 41 6.42 -16.90 9.00
CA LYS A 41 6.95 -15.54 8.90
C LYS A 41 6.82 -15.02 7.47
N ILE A 42 6.26 -13.83 7.32
CA ILE A 42 6.04 -13.15 6.04
C ILE A 42 6.75 -11.80 6.00
N GLU A 43 7.12 -11.37 4.80
CA GLU A 43 7.64 -10.04 4.51
C GLU A 43 6.68 -9.28 3.59
N ILE A 44 6.43 -8.02 3.94
CA ILE A 44 5.65 -7.07 3.16
C ILE A 44 6.61 -6.18 2.37
N CYS A 45 6.37 -6.07 1.07
CA CYS A 45 7.20 -5.31 0.15
C CYS A 45 6.38 -4.35 -0.71
N ALA A 46 7.06 -3.36 -1.28
CA ALA A 46 6.50 -2.48 -2.29
C ALA A 46 6.71 -3.10 -3.68
N LEU A 47 5.67 -3.12 -4.50
CA LEU A 47 5.71 -3.64 -5.88
C LEU A 47 5.37 -2.53 -6.88
N ASP A 48 5.81 -2.69 -8.13
CA ASP A 48 5.36 -1.84 -9.24
C ASP A 48 3.83 -1.92 -9.40
N GLY A 49 3.18 -0.75 -9.51
CA GLY A 49 1.75 -0.65 -9.75
C GLY A 49 1.28 -1.34 -11.03
N GLU A 50 2.16 -1.41 -12.04
CA GLU A 50 1.88 -2.08 -13.32
C GLU A 50 2.08 -3.59 -13.26
N PHE A 51 2.61 -4.15 -12.17
CA PHE A 51 2.76 -5.58 -12.04
C PHE A 51 1.40 -6.31 -12.16
N GLY A 52 1.30 -7.17 -13.18
CA GLY A 52 0.08 -7.89 -13.55
C GLY A 52 -1.00 -7.07 -14.26
N SER A 53 -0.67 -5.90 -14.84
CA SER A 53 -1.65 -5.11 -15.61
C SER A 53 -2.05 -5.75 -16.95
N CYS A 54 -1.32 -6.77 -17.42
CA CYS A 54 -1.63 -7.52 -18.63
C CYS A 54 -2.69 -8.63 -18.45
N GLY A 55 -3.36 -8.71 -17.29
CA GLY A 55 -4.43 -9.68 -17.04
C GLY A 55 -3.95 -11.07 -16.62
N SER A 56 -2.64 -11.30 -16.49
CA SER A 56 -2.11 -12.53 -15.88
C SER A 56 -2.24 -12.46 -14.35
N GLU A 57 -3.06 -13.36 -13.79
CA GLU A 57 -3.15 -13.58 -12.34
C GLU A 57 -2.07 -14.55 -11.81
N ASP A 58 -1.36 -15.21 -12.72
CA ASP A 58 -0.22 -16.04 -12.40
C ASP A 58 1.11 -15.34 -12.70
N TRP A 59 2.09 -15.61 -11.85
CA TRP A 59 3.46 -15.16 -11.95
C TRP A 59 4.38 -16.19 -11.31
N THR A 60 5.64 -16.20 -11.73
CA THR A 60 6.70 -16.96 -11.06
C THR A 60 7.26 -16.17 -9.87
N GLU A 61 7.91 -16.87 -8.93
CA GLU A 61 8.63 -16.24 -7.83
C GLU A 61 9.68 -15.22 -8.35
N THR A 62 10.38 -15.54 -9.43
CA THR A 62 11.33 -14.62 -10.09
C THR A 62 10.62 -13.35 -10.56
N GLN A 63 9.49 -13.49 -11.27
CA GLN A 63 8.71 -12.34 -11.72
C GLN A 63 8.21 -11.48 -10.55
N PHE A 64 7.80 -12.10 -9.44
CA PHE A 64 7.42 -11.36 -8.25
C PHE A 64 8.60 -10.57 -7.68
N ASN A 65 9.75 -11.22 -7.49
CA ASN A 65 10.94 -10.61 -6.93
C ASN A 65 11.50 -9.48 -7.81
N ASP A 66 11.44 -9.62 -9.14
CA ASP A 66 11.86 -8.60 -10.10
C ASP A 66 10.97 -7.34 -10.06
N ASN A 67 9.72 -7.48 -9.62
CA ASN A 67 8.79 -6.36 -9.48
C ASN A 67 8.85 -5.69 -8.10
N ILE A 68 9.70 -6.16 -7.18
CA ILE A 68 9.93 -5.52 -5.88
C ILE A 68 10.70 -4.21 -6.08
N LEU A 69 10.08 -3.12 -5.67
CA LEU A 69 10.65 -1.80 -5.74
C LEU A 69 11.54 -1.51 -4.53
N ARG A 70 12.67 -0.86 -4.82
CA ARG A 70 13.54 -0.26 -3.82
C ARG A 70 13.37 1.25 -3.82
N GLU A 71 13.91 1.88 -2.79
CA GLU A 71 14.06 3.31 -2.71
C GLU A 71 14.88 3.87 -3.88
N ARG A 72 14.67 5.16 -4.18
CA ARG A 72 15.53 5.89 -5.11
C ARG A 72 16.85 6.23 -4.44
N ASP A 73 17.89 6.43 -5.24
CA ASP A 73 19.22 6.81 -4.73
C ASP A 73 19.15 8.00 -3.77
N GLY A 74 19.74 7.82 -2.58
CA GLY A 74 19.75 8.82 -1.52
C GLY A 74 18.43 9.02 -0.77
N LYS A 75 17.46 8.10 -0.92
CA LYS A 75 16.22 8.08 -0.11
C LYS A 75 16.27 7.00 0.95
N GLU A 76 15.44 7.19 1.97
CA GLU A 76 15.13 6.16 2.96
C GLU A 76 14.40 4.98 2.30
N PRO A 77 14.39 3.78 2.93
CA PRO A 77 13.67 2.62 2.42
C PRO A 77 12.23 2.98 2.01
N LEU A 78 11.81 2.50 0.83
CA LEU A 78 10.53 2.89 0.22
C LEU A 78 9.32 2.56 1.13
N LEU A 79 9.42 1.44 1.85
CA LEU A 79 8.42 0.98 2.79
C LEU A 79 9.04 0.83 4.18
N VAL A 80 8.46 1.51 5.17
CA VAL A 80 8.91 1.49 6.57
C VAL A 80 7.74 1.11 7.48
N GLY A 81 8.06 0.55 8.64
CA GLY A 81 7.07 0.16 9.63
C GLY A 81 7.46 -1.08 10.41
N ASN A 82 6.94 -1.20 11.62
CA ASN A 82 7.29 -2.30 12.53
C ASN A 82 6.81 -3.65 11.98
N HIS A 83 5.70 -3.67 11.25
CA HIS A 83 5.09 -4.91 10.73
C HIS A 83 5.56 -5.23 9.31
N LYS A 84 6.65 -4.63 8.81
CA LYS A 84 7.22 -5.02 7.50
C LYS A 84 7.53 -6.52 7.45
N ILE A 85 7.95 -7.08 8.57
CA ILE A 85 8.14 -8.51 8.75
C ILE A 85 7.27 -8.93 9.94
N ILE A 86 6.37 -9.88 9.74
CA ILE A 86 5.41 -10.33 10.75
C ILE A 86 5.22 -11.85 10.67
N THR A 87 4.93 -12.48 11.81
CA THR A 87 4.56 -13.89 11.87
C THR A 87 3.05 -14.00 11.86
N LEU A 88 2.49 -14.92 11.05
CA LEU A 88 1.06 -15.22 11.10
C LEU A 88 0.70 -15.82 12.47
N GLU A 89 -0.54 -15.60 12.92
CA GLU A 89 -1.14 -16.25 14.07
C GLU A 89 -2.43 -16.90 13.59
N ASN A 90 -2.51 -18.23 13.66
CA ASN A 90 -3.63 -19.01 13.11
C ASN A 90 -3.94 -18.65 11.64
N GLY A 91 -2.89 -18.43 10.85
CA GLY A 91 -3.00 -18.11 9.42
C GLY A 91 -3.33 -16.66 9.11
N VAL A 92 -3.43 -15.77 10.11
CA VAL A 92 -3.81 -14.36 9.92
C VAL A 92 -2.80 -13.44 10.59
N ALA A 93 -2.54 -12.28 9.99
CA ALA A 93 -1.76 -11.21 10.61
C ALA A 93 -2.44 -9.86 10.45
N SER A 94 -2.45 -9.08 11.53
CA SER A 94 -2.89 -7.69 11.53
C SER A 94 -1.68 -6.77 11.35
N VAL A 95 -1.72 -5.99 10.28
CA VAL A 95 -0.65 -5.10 9.85
C VAL A 95 -1.05 -3.68 10.18
N SER A 96 -0.28 -3.07 11.08
CA SER A 96 -0.40 -1.67 11.44
C SER A 96 0.92 -0.95 11.20
N LYS A 97 0.86 0.38 11.06
CA LYS A 97 2.05 1.24 11.01
C LYS A 97 3.01 0.96 9.86
N ILE A 98 2.51 0.49 8.71
CA ILE A 98 3.27 0.45 7.47
C ILE A 98 3.01 1.71 6.66
N MET A 99 4.08 2.33 6.16
CA MET A 99 4.05 3.62 5.49
C MET A 99 5.00 3.65 4.30
N PHE A 100 4.59 4.33 3.24
CA PHE A 100 5.50 4.68 2.14
C PHE A 100 6.24 5.96 2.46
N THR A 101 7.56 5.98 2.23
CA THR A 101 8.40 7.17 2.46
C THR A 101 8.43 8.11 1.25
N ASP A 102 8.21 7.57 0.06
CA ASP A 102 8.18 8.32 -1.20
C ASP A 102 6.86 8.15 -1.95
N ASN A 103 6.51 9.14 -2.76
CA ASN A 103 5.28 9.15 -3.53
C ASN A 103 5.46 8.32 -4.82
N SER A 104 4.37 7.86 -5.43
CA SER A 104 4.44 6.97 -6.59
C SER A 104 4.69 7.68 -7.92
N ARG A 105 4.87 9.01 -7.94
CA ARG A 105 4.90 9.81 -9.19
C ARG A 105 6.05 9.48 -10.12
N TRP A 106 7.14 8.93 -9.58
CA TRP A 106 8.39 8.67 -10.30
C TRP A 106 8.32 7.37 -11.11
N LEU A 107 7.30 6.54 -10.88
CA LEU A 107 7.00 5.39 -11.73
C LEU A 107 6.14 5.78 -12.92
N ARG A 108 6.29 5.03 -14.02
CA ARG A 108 5.49 5.15 -15.24
C ARG A 108 3.98 5.05 -14.96
N GLY A 109 3.57 4.03 -14.18
CA GLY A 109 2.16 3.80 -13.79
C GLY A 109 1.64 4.73 -12.69
N LYS A 110 2.53 5.51 -12.06
CA LYS A 110 2.24 6.42 -10.94
C LYS A 110 1.53 5.76 -9.76
N LYS A 111 1.67 4.44 -9.60
CA LYS A 111 1.02 3.63 -8.58
C LYS A 111 2.01 2.63 -8.00
N PHE A 112 1.76 2.21 -6.76
CA PHE A 112 2.42 1.07 -6.15
C PHE A 112 1.39 -0.03 -5.90
N ARG A 113 1.89 -1.23 -5.56
CA ARG A 113 1.13 -2.31 -4.92
C ARG A 113 1.83 -2.73 -3.64
N LEU A 114 1.10 -3.34 -2.72
CA LEU A 114 1.68 -4.10 -1.63
C LEU A 114 1.85 -5.56 -2.09
N GLY A 115 3.05 -6.09 -1.87
CA GLY A 115 3.37 -7.50 -2.00
C GLY A 115 3.53 -8.13 -0.62
N VAL A 116 3.24 -9.42 -0.54
CA VAL A 116 3.49 -10.24 0.65
C VAL A 116 4.13 -11.54 0.21
N LYS A 117 5.27 -11.90 0.79
CA LYS A 117 5.93 -13.18 0.52
C LYS A 117 6.29 -13.90 1.81
N ALA A 118 6.28 -15.23 1.79
CA ALA A 118 6.80 -16.03 2.88
C ALA A 118 8.34 -15.90 2.95
N MET A 119 8.89 -15.90 4.16
CA MET A 119 10.35 -15.91 4.36
C MET A 119 10.96 -17.31 4.29
N GLN A 120 10.14 -18.35 4.28
CA GLN A 120 10.59 -19.73 4.09
C GLN A 120 10.50 -20.07 2.60
N ASN A 121 11.63 -20.44 2.01
CA ASN A 121 11.68 -20.86 0.61
C ASN A 121 10.95 -22.21 0.45
N GLY A 122 10.07 -22.30 -0.55
CA GLY A 122 9.43 -23.54 -0.94
C GLY A 122 8.22 -23.31 -1.84
N GLU A 123 8.04 -24.18 -2.82
CA GLU A 123 7.00 -24.14 -3.87
C GLU A 123 5.54 -24.23 -3.34
N LYS A 124 5.34 -24.22 -2.01
CA LYS A 124 4.05 -24.49 -1.36
C LYS A 124 3.22 -23.26 -1.04
N ILE A 125 3.81 -22.06 -1.02
CA ILE A 125 3.10 -20.81 -0.71
C ILE A 125 3.36 -19.81 -1.82
N LYS A 126 2.27 -19.38 -2.47
CA LYS A 126 2.30 -18.33 -3.49
C LYS A 126 2.25 -16.95 -2.82
N GLU A 127 2.95 -15.97 -3.39
CA GLU A 127 2.95 -14.60 -2.88
C GLU A 127 1.58 -13.93 -3.03
N GLY A 128 1.31 -12.98 -2.14
CA GLY A 128 0.14 -12.12 -2.19
C GLY A 128 0.47 -10.80 -2.89
N ARG A 129 -0.49 -10.27 -3.63
CA ARG A 129 -0.40 -8.95 -4.27
C ARG A 129 -1.71 -8.19 -4.12
N SER A 130 -1.61 -6.91 -3.73
CA SER A 130 -2.77 -6.04 -3.63
C SER A 130 -3.21 -5.45 -4.98
N GLN A 131 -4.39 -4.82 -4.99
CA GLN A 131 -4.77 -3.87 -6.04
C GLN A 131 -3.84 -2.65 -6.03
N PRO A 132 -3.64 -1.97 -7.17
CA PRO A 132 -2.72 -0.84 -7.26
C PRO A 132 -3.34 0.43 -6.72
N PHE A 133 -2.56 1.23 -5.99
CA PHE A 133 -3.00 2.51 -5.41
C PHE A 133 -1.96 3.60 -5.60
N ARG A 134 -2.40 4.86 -5.56
CA ARG A 134 -1.51 6.02 -5.66
C ARG A 134 -0.95 6.39 -4.29
N VAL A 135 0.33 6.68 -4.22
CA VAL A 135 0.93 7.31 -3.04
C VAL A 135 1.24 8.76 -3.39
N LYS A 136 0.59 9.70 -2.72
CA LYS A 136 0.80 11.14 -2.89
C LYS A 136 1.75 11.66 -1.82
N ASP A 137 2.42 12.76 -2.12
CA ASP A 137 3.26 13.44 -1.14
C ASP A 137 2.42 14.01 0.00
N ASN A 138 2.84 13.77 1.26
CA ASN A 138 2.11 14.19 2.46
C ASN A 138 1.80 15.69 2.50
N ARG A 139 2.63 16.54 1.88
CA ARG A 139 2.36 17.97 1.77
C ARG A 139 0.98 18.23 1.16
N GLY A 140 0.61 17.42 0.16
CA GLY A 140 -0.67 17.53 -0.54
C GLY A 140 -1.90 17.11 0.27
N GLU A 141 -1.73 16.43 1.41
CA GLU A 141 -2.85 16.04 2.27
C GLU A 141 -3.54 17.27 2.84
N SER A 142 -2.76 18.18 3.42
CA SER A 142 -3.27 19.42 3.98
C SER A 142 -3.96 20.28 2.92
N TYR A 143 -3.59 20.21 1.63
CA TYR A 143 -4.11 21.08 0.57
C TYR A 143 -5.33 20.52 -0.19
N GLN A 144 -5.90 19.39 0.22
CA GLN A 144 -7.04 18.79 -0.48
C GLN A 144 -8.24 19.75 -0.57
N LYS A 145 -8.90 19.78 -1.73
CA LYS A 145 -10.17 20.50 -1.90
C LYS A 145 -11.30 19.61 -1.38
N HIS A 146 -12.23 20.20 -0.65
CA HIS A 146 -13.42 19.47 -0.24
C HIS A 146 -14.43 19.43 -1.39
N TYR A 147 -15.10 18.29 -1.55
CA TYR A 147 -16.20 18.15 -2.49
C TYR A 147 -17.25 17.18 -1.93
N PRO A 148 -18.50 17.66 -1.72
CA PRO A 148 -18.92 19.05 -1.83
C PRO A 148 -18.21 19.95 -0.79
N PRO A 149 -18.07 21.27 -1.04
CA PRO A 149 -17.52 22.18 -0.04
C PRO A 149 -18.47 22.30 1.17
N HIS A 150 -17.91 22.47 2.35
CA HIS A 150 -18.66 22.71 3.58
C HIS A 150 -18.86 24.20 3.83
N LEU A 151 -19.89 24.55 4.61
CA LEU A 151 -20.20 25.95 4.94
C LEU A 151 -19.05 26.64 5.70
N ASN A 152 -18.34 25.88 6.54
CA ASN A 152 -17.24 26.36 7.37
C ASN A 152 -15.86 26.12 6.74
N ASP A 153 -15.80 25.79 5.45
CA ASP A 153 -14.53 25.64 4.76
C ASP A 153 -13.83 26.99 4.60
N ASP A 154 -12.52 27.02 4.83
CA ASP A 154 -11.72 28.15 4.39
C ASP A 154 -11.90 28.37 2.87
N VAL A 155 -11.91 29.62 2.43
CA VAL A 155 -12.12 29.99 1.01
C VAL A 155 -11.15 29.27 0.08
N TRP A 156 -9.91 29.03 0.53
CA TRP A 156 -8.93 28.30 -0.27
C TRP A 156 -9.27 26.82 -0.47
N ARG A 157 -10.20 26.21 0.27
CA ARG A 157 -10.69 24.84 0.02
C ARG A 157 -11.61 24.75 -1.21
N LEU A 158 -12.09 25.89 -1.72
CA LEU A 158 -12.91 25.96 -2.92
C LEU A 158 -12.10 25.67 -4.19
N LYS A 159 -12.80 25.24 -5.25
CA LYS A 159 -12.19 25.02 -6.57
C LYS A 159 -11.59 26.33 -7.10
N LYS A 160 -10.40 26.22 -7.71
CA LYS A 160 -9.62 27.33 -8.33
C LYS A 160 -8.97 28.33 -7.35
N ILE A 161 -9.10 28.16 -6.04
CA ILE A 161 -8.44 29.03 -5.06
C ILE A 161 -7.29 28.26 -4.43
N ALA A 162 -6.05 28.71 -4.57
CA ALA A 162 -4.91 28.08 -3.93
C ALA A 162 -4.72 28.65 -2.51
N LYS A 163 -4.32 27.81 -1.55
CA LYS A 163 -3.89 28.30 -0.22
C LYS A 163 -2.73 29.27 -0.44
N ASP A 164 -2.82 30.43 0.19
CA ASP A 164 -1.87 31.55 0.07
C ASP A 164 -1.68 32.10 -1.36
N GLY A 165 -2.56 31.74 -2.29
CA GLY A 165 -2.59 32.26 -3.66
C GLY A 165 -3.21 33.66 -3.75
N ILE A 166 -3.08 34.29 -4.92
CA ILE A 166 -3.57 35.67 -5.15
C ILE A 166 -5.06 35.81 -4.80
N PHE A 167 -5.89 34.82 -5.18
CA PHE A 167 -7.31 34.83 -4.86
C PHE A 167 -7.60 34.65 -3.37
N HIS A 168 -6.85 33.78 -2.67
CA HIS A 168 -7.02 33.59 -1.23
C HIS A 168 -6.63 34.83 -0.43
N LYS A 169 -5.60 35.56 -0.86
CA LYS A 169 -5.16 36.80 -0.19
C LYS A 169 -6.10 37.99 -0.41
N ARG A 170 -7.04 37.89 -1.36
CA ARG A 170 -7.95 38.97 -1.77
C ARG A 170 -9.39 38.76 -1.28
N LEU A 171 -9.73 37.56 -0.85
CA LEU A 171 -11.04 37.15 -0.35
C LEU A 171 -10.96 36.96 1.16
#